data_AF-A0A9E0MB69-F1
#
_entry.id   AF-A0A9E0MB69-F1
#
_cell.length_a   1.000
_cell.length_b   1.000
_cell.length_c   1.000
_cell.angle_alpha   90.00
_cell.angle_beta   90.00
_cell.angle_gamma   90.00
#
_symmetry.space_group_name_H-M   'P 1'
#
loop_
_entity.id
_entity.type
_entity.pdbx_description
1 polymer ?
#
loop_
_entity_poly.entity_id
_entity_poly.type
_entity_poly.pdbx_seq_one_letter_code
_entity_poly.pdbx_strand_id
1 'polypeptide(L)' 'MDVLFAIALVVLLFVALASGLWVGMALLAVALVAMEFATSRPVGDSMVLTIWGSTSSWTLTALPLFLW' A
#
# COMPACT_ATOMS: atom_id res chain seq x y z
N MET A 1 19.23 -6.06 -0.71
CA MET A 1 18.01 -6.77 -0.34
C MET A 1 17.99 -8.07 -1.09
N ASP A 2 17.90 -9.14 -0.34
CA ASP A 2 18.27 -10.49 -0.75
C ASP A 2 17.02 -11.22 -1.26
N VAL A 3 17.22 -12.23 -2.13
CA VAL A 3 16.12 -12.96 -2.78
C VAL A 3 15.16 -13.58 -1.75
N LEU A 4 15.69 -13.99 -0.59
CA LEU A 4 14.90 -14.51 0.53
C LEU A 4 13.88 -13.49 1.05
N PHE A 5 14.27 -12.22 1.15
CA PHE A 5 13.37 -11.15 1.58
C PHE A 5 12.22 -10.95 0.59
N ALA A 6 12.52 -10.96 -0.72
CA ALA A 6 11.49 -10.85 -1.75
C ALA A 6 10.49 -12.02 -1.70
N ILE A 7 10.99 -13.25 -1.56
CA ILE A 7 10.14 -14.45 -1.43
C ILE A 7 9.26 -14.37 -0.17
N ALA A 8 9.80 -13.91 0.96
CA ALA A 8 9.05 -13.75 2.19
C ALA A 8 7.85 -12.79 2.03
N LEU A 9 8.04 -11.65 1.33
CA LEU A 9 6.95 -10.71 1.05
C LEU A 9 5.89 -11.30 0.12
N VAL A 10 6.29 -12.11 -0.87
CA VAL A 10 5.35 -12.81 -1.76
C VAL A 10 4.52 -13.84 -0.98
N VAL A 11 5.16 -14.61 -0.09
CA VAL A 11 4.44 -15.56 0.77
C VAL A 11 3.47 -14.83 1.69
N LEU A 12 3.91 -13.73 2.32
CA LEU A 12 3.05 -12.89 3.16
C LEU A 12 1.82 -12.38 2.40
N LEU A 13 2.01 -11.94 1.14
CA LEU A 13 0.91 -11.50 0.29
C LEU A 13 -0.12 -12.62 0.08
N PHE A 14 0.32 -13.83 -0.25
CA PHE A 14 -0.59 -14.95 -0.47
C PHE A 14 -1.28 -15.41 0.82
N VAL A 15 -0.59 -15.36 1.97
CA VAL A 15 -1.21 -15.62 3.28
C VAL A 15 -2.30 -14.59 3.59
N ALA A 16 -2.02 -13.30 3.37
CA ALA A 16 -3.00 -12.23 3.56
C ALA A 16 -4.22 -12.40 2.64
N LEU A 17 -4.02 -12.76 1.37
CA LEU A 17 -5.12 -13.04 0.44
C LEU A 17 -5.89 -14.32 0.81
N ALA A 18 -5.20 -15.38 1.24
CA ALA A 18 -5.83 -16.63 1.66
C ALA A 18 -6.71 -16.46 2.90
N SER A 19 -6.45 -15.45 3.75
CA SER A 19 -7.31 -15.09 4.87
C SER A 19 -8.64 -14.42 4.47
N GLY A 20 -8.84 -14.14 3.18
CA GLY A 20 -10.06 -13.53 2.64
C GLY A 20 -10.06 -12.00 2.66
N LEU A 21 -8.92 -11.36 2.97
CA LEU A 21 -8.79 -9.91 2.91
C LEU A 21 -8.95 -9.38 1.48
N TRP A 22 -9.58 -8.22 1.36
CA TRP A 22 -9.61 -7.49 0.10
C TRP A 22 -8.19 -7.15 -0.38
N VAL A 23 -7.97 -7.17 -1.70
CA VAL A 23 -6.62 -7.11 -2.30
C VAL A 23 -5.81 -5.89 -1.87
N GLY A 24 -6.39 -4.68 -1.86
CA GLY A 24 -5.63 -3.52 -1.42
C GLY A 24 -5.37 -3.46 0.09
N MET A 25 -6.18 -4.12 0.93
CA MET A 25 -5.84 -4.29 2.36
C MET A 25 -4.65 -5.26 2.51
N ALA A 26 -4.62 -6.33 1.71
CA ALA A 26 -3.47 -7.24 1.69
C ALA A 26 -2.20 -6.53 1.21
N LEU A 27 -2.29 -5.70 0.18
CA LEU A 27 -1.14 -4.91 -0.31
C LEU A 27 -0.68 -3.86 0.71
N LEU A 28 -1.60 -3.21 1.44
CA LEU A 28 -1.24 -2.30 2.54
C LEU A 28 -0.49 -3.02 3.66
N ALA A 29 -0.94 -4.22 4.05
CA ALA A 29 -0.26 -5.03 5.06
C ALA A 29 1.16 -5.43 4.63
N VAL A 30 1.33 -5.86 3.37
CA VAL A 30 2.65 -6.20 2.82
C VAL A 30 3.55 -4.97 2.73
N ALA A 31 3.01 -3.81 2.34
CA ALA A 31 3.76 -2.55 2.28
C ALA A 31 4.23 -2.10 3.67
N LEU A 32 3.39 -2.22 4.70
CA LEU A 32 3.75 -1.93 6.09
C LEU A 32 4.95 -2.80 6.54
N VAL A 33 4.85 -4.12 6.33
CA VAL A 33 5.93 -5.06 6.68
C VAL A 33 7.18 -4.77 5.88
N ALA A 34 7.06 -4.55 4.57
CA ALA A 34 8.20 -4.25 3.72
C ALA A 34 8.95 -3.00 4.18
N MET A 35 8.24 -1.90 4.48
CA MET A 35 8.89 -0.66 4.92
C MET A 35 9.56 -0.79 6.28
N GLU A 36 8.96 -1.50 7.23
CA GLU A 36 9.56 -1.71 8.56
C GLU A 36 10.92 -2.43 8.49
N PHE A 37 11.07 -3.39 7.57
CA PHE A 37 12.30 -4.19 7.44
C PHE A 37 13.27 -3.67 6.36
N ALA A 38 12.78 -2.89 5.39
CA ALA A 38 13.59 -2.41 4.26
C ALA A 38 14.14 -1.00 4.43
N THR A 39 13.64 -0.20 5.37
CA THR A 39 14.10 1.18 5.58
C THR A 39 14.14 1.57 7.05
N SER A 40 14.98 2.55 7.38
CA SER A 40 15.05 3.17 8.70
C SER A 40 14.14 4.40 8.84
N ARG A 41 13.43 4.78 7.77
CA ARG A 41 12.52 5.92 7.79
C ARG A 41 11.26 5.57 8.58
N PRO A 42 10.67 6.52 9.33
CA PRO A 42 9.40 6.29 10.02
C PRO A 42 8.30 5.84 9.05
N VAL A 43 7.81 4.62 9.25
CA VAL A 43 6.82 4.00 8.37
C VAL A 43 5.48 4.76 8.45
N GLY A 44 5.04 5.10 9.66
CA GLY A 44 3.77 5.80 9.90
C GLY A 44 3.65 7.10 9.11
N ASP A 45 4.60 8.02 9.29
CA ASP A 45 4.58 9.33 8.61
C ASP A 45 4.63 9.18 7.08
N SER A 46 5.45 8.25 6.58
CA SER A 46 5.61 8.00 5.15
C SER A 46 4.33 7.44 4.52
N MET A 47 3.68 6.51 5.20
CA MET A 47 2.46 5.87 4.71
C MET A 47 1.25 6.78 4.84
N VAL A 48 1.13 7.58 5.90
CA VAL A 48 0.02 8.54 6.07
C VAL A 48 -0.04 9.51 4.90
N LEU A 49 1.09 10.11 4.51
CA LEU A 49 1.14 11.04 3.37
C LEU A 49 0.82 10.36 2.05
N THR A 50 1.29 9.12 1.86
CA THR A 50 1.03 8.34 0.65
C THR A 50 -0.45 7.97 0.53
N ILE A 51 -1.05 7.48 1.61
CA ILE A 51 -2.48 7.12 1.68
C ILE A 51 -3.34 8.36 1.46
N TRP A 52 -3.06 9.46 2.16
CA TRP A 52 -3.77 10.73 1.98
C TRP A 52 -3.66 11.25 0.54
N GLY A 53 -2.46 11.24 -0.03
CA GLY A 53 -2.20 11.66 -1.41
C GLY A 53 -2.96 10.81 -2.43
N SER A 54 -3.04 9.48 -2.21
CA SER A 54 -3.80 8.58 -3.09
C SER A 54 -5.32 8.80 -3.01
N THR A 55 -5.83 9.21 -1.84
CA THR A 55 -7.27 9.46 -1.62
C THR A 55 -7.67 10.87 -2.08
N SER A 56 -6.73 11.82 -2.08
CA SER A 56 -6.96 13.21 -2.48
C SER A 56 -6.75 13.45 -3.98
N SER A 57 -6.77 12.42 -4.82
CA SER A 57 -6.61 12.60 -6.27
C SER A 57 -7.86 13.26 -6.86
N TRP A 58 -7.69 14.50 -7.34
CA TRP A 58 -8.75 15.37 -7.90
C TRP A 58 -9.32 14.91 -9.25
N THR A 59 -8.88 13.75 -9.75
CA THR A 59 -9.32 13.21 -11.05
C THR A 59 -10.80 12.84 -11.07
N LEU A 60 -11.40 12.49 -9.93
CA LEU A 60 -12.84 12.24 -9.82
C LEU A 60 -13.67 13.52 -9.52
N THR A 61 -13.04 14.60 -9.06
CA THR A 61 -13.72 15.87 -8.72
C THR A 61 -13.86 16.82 -9.91
N ALA A 62 -13.04 16.65 -10.96
CA ALA A 62 -13.13 17.47 -12.18
C ALA A 62 -14.24 17.00 -13.14
N LEU A 63 -14.74 15.77 -13.03
CA LEU A 63 -15.76 15.22 -13.93
C LEU A 63 -17.07 16.03 -13.95
N PRO A 64 -17.61 16.52 -12.80
CA PRO A 64 -18.78 17.40 -12.80
C PRO A 64 -18.48 18.85 -13.18
N LEU A 65 -17.20 19.28 -13.22
CA LEU A 65 -16.81 20.66 -13.54
C LEU A 65 -16.64 20.90 -15.06
N PHE A 66 -16.63 19.84 -15.87
CA PHE A 66 -16.73 19.90 -17.34
C PHE A 66 -18.15 19.67 -17.87
N LEU A 67 -19.12 19.44 -16.97
CA LEU A 67 -20.54 19.29 -17.28
C LEU A 67 -21.29 20.51 -16.71
N TRP A 68 -21.07 21.67 -17.33
CA TRP A 68 -21.99 22.79 -17.31
C TRP A 68 -22.50 23.02 -18.73
#